data_AF-A0A4Q1ZZC7-F1
#
_entry.id   AF-A0A4Q1ZZC7-F1
#
_cell.length_a   1.000
_cell.length_b   1.000
_cell.length_c   1.000
_cell.angle_alpha   90.00
_cell.angle_beta   90.00
_cell.angle_gamma   90.00
#
_symmetry.space_group_name_H-M   'P 1'
#
loop_
_entity.id
_entity.type
_entity.pdbx_description
1 polymer ?
#
loop_
_entity_poly.entity_id
_entity_poly.type
_entity_poly.pdbx_seq_one_letter_code
_entity_poly.pdbx_strand_id
1 'polypeptide(L)'
;MIVLDIVYTQTWRMAMKLGCNLSEELFELLNEKKVSIDYMKLCMGELFEPYLERASAYKPLMVHYLDHSERTTMPDVEAVDFDRINRFIKDCASPITGLHCFLEEEDFDHEPTDEEAIQRMKSVIHTFKQKLNVPLVIENYPYSTYYESRGNLKLTGKPSLFHELCESCDINMILDIGHARVTADHYQLPLEAYLTTFPLHRVVELHLNGVIKDNHGTRDGHEEMKEEDYLITKWLFNHCHNLEYVTLEYGGIGPKLAERSKISAIERQLTRLRRMMDEHEQKSRSGENIKHSVG
;
A
#
# COMPACT_ATOMS: atom_id res chain seq x y z
N MET A 1 -45.74 19.12 15.77
CA MET A 1 -44.67 19.48 14.82
C MET A 1 -43.36 19.30 15.58
N ILE A 2 -42.78 18.10 15.50
CA ILE A 2 -41.56 17.73 16.24
C ILE A 2 -40.41 17.88 15.24
N VAL A 3 -39.55 18.86 15.49
CA VAL A 3 -38.29 19.01 14.77
C VAL A 3 -37.34 17.98 15.38
N LEU A 4 -36.97 16.96 14.59
CA LEU A 4 -35.94 16.00 14.94
C LEU A 4 -34.60 16.64 14.56
N ASP A 5 -33.88 17.13 15.57
CA ASP A 5 -32.46 17.47 15.43
C ASP A 5 -31.68 16.17 15.18
N ILE A 6 -31.19 16.01 13.96
CA ILE A 6 -30.24 14.96 13.61
C ILE A 6 -28.89 15.40 14.18
N VAL A 7 -28.52 14.81 15.31
CA VAL A 7 -27.17 14.91 15.87
C VAL A 7 -26.23 14.16 14.92
N TYR A 8 -25.43 14.91 14.18
CA TYR A 8 -24.26 14.37 13.49
C TYR A 8 -23.33 13.77 14.55
N THR A 9 -23.28 12.44 14.63
CA THR A 9 -22.25 11.76 15.39
C THR A 9 -20.91 11.98 14.69
N GLN A 10 -20.09 12.88 15.21
CA GLN A 10 -18.64 12.89 14.95
C GLN A 10 -18.10 11.53 15.39
N THR A 11 -17.96 10.61 14.45
CA THR A 11 -17.18 9.39 14.66
C THR A 11 -15.73 9.82 14.78
N TRP A 12 -15.19 9.77 15.99
CA TRP A 12 -13.77 9.95 16.25
C TRP A 12 -13.01 8.87 15.46
N ARG A 13 -12.45 9.25 14.31
CA ARG A 13 -11.59 8.39 13.52
C ARG A 13 -10.35 8.10 14.37
N MET A 14 -9.98 6.83 14.50
CA MET A 14 -8.73 6.44 15.15
C MET A 14 -7.56 7.17 14.46
N ALA A 15 -6.56 7.59 15.24
CA ALA A 15 -5.35 8.22 14.72
C ALA A 15 -4.67 7.31 13.69
N MET A 16 -4.11 7.91 12.64
CA MET A 16 -3.41 7.14 11.60
C MET A 16 -2.12 6.56 12.17
N LYS A 17 -1.75 5.35 11.75
CA LYS A 17 -0.53 4.65 12.19
C LYS A 17 0.57 4.77 11.15
N LEU A 18 1.77 5.14 11.59
CA LEU A 18 2.95 5.23 10.74
C LEU A 18 3.79 3.97 10.86
N GLY A 19 4.09 3.33 9.75
CA GLY A 19 5.00 2.21 9.64
C GLY A 19 6.19 2.49 8.74
N CYS A 20 7.14 1.56 8.77
CA CYS A 20 8.31 1.57 7.92
C CYS A 20 8.70 0.13 7.60
N ASN A 21 9.27 -0.10 6.41
CA ASN A 21 9.90 -1.37 6.10
C ASN A 21 10.98 -1.74 7.13
N LEU A 22 10.97 -2.99 7.55
CA LEU A 22 11.96 -3.57 8.44
C LEU A 22 13.36 -3.48 7.80
N SER A 23 14.30 -2.84 8.49
CA SER A 23 15.72 -2.72 8.09
C SER A 23 16.62 -2.67 9.33
N GLU A 24 17.91 -2.92 9.16
CA GLU A 24 18.89 -2.79 10.27
C GLU A 24 19.01 -1.33 10.73
N GLU A 25 18.95 -0.41 9.80
CA GLU A 25 18.99 1.03 10.03
C GLU A 25 17.78 1.52 10.83
N LEU A 26 16.59 0.93 10.60
CA LEU A 26 15.41 1.22 11.42
C LEU A 26 15.61 0.76 12.87
N PHE A 27 16.21 -0.42 13.10
CA PHE A 27 16.53 -0.85 14.46
C PHE A 27 17.49 0.11 15.17
N GLU A 28 18.51 0.60 14.47
CA GLU A 28 19.45 1.60 15.02
C GLU A 28 18.71 2.87 15.43
N LEU A 29 17.89 3.44 14.55
CA LEU A 29 17.11 4.64 14.84
C LEU A 29 16.13 4.47 16.00
N LEU A 30 15.52 3.28 16.14
CA LEU A 30 14.62 2.97 17.26
C LEU A 30 15.37 2.85 18.59
N ASN A 31 16.55 2.22 18.59
CA ASN A 31 17.40 2.12 19.77
C ASN A 31 17.88 3.49 20.26
N GLU A 32 18.24 4.36 19.31
CA GLU A 32 18.63 5.74 19.58
C GLU A 32 17.45 6.67 19.85
N LYS A 33 16.21 6.18 19.72
CA LYS A 33 14.96 6.95 19.88
C LYS A 33 14.89 8.18 18.97
N LYS A 34 15.48 8.10 17.78
CA LYS A 34 15.48 9.16 16.77
C LYS A 34 14.18 9.23 15.97
N VAL A 35 13.45 8.12 15.88
CA VAL A 35 12.17 8.03 15.18
C VAL A 35 11.11 7.34 16.03
N SER A 36 9.84 7.60 15.73
CA SER A 36 8.69 6.94 16.36
C SER A 36 7.72 6.41 15.30
N ILE A 37 7.61 5.09 15.24
CA ILE A 37 6.68 4.35 14.39
C ILE A 37 5.73 3.51 15.25
N ASP A 38 4.60 3.14 14.65
CA ASP A 38 3.52 2.38 15.27
C ASP A 38 3.60 0.88 14.92
N TYR A 39 4.18 0.53 13.76
CA TYR A 39 4.42 -0.84 13.32
C TYR A 39 5.62 -0.93 12.37
N MET A 40 6.13 -2.14 12.15
CA MET A 40 7.14 -2.43 11.13
C MET A 40 6.54 -3.32 10.05
N LYS A 41 6.84 -3.04 8.78
CA LYS A 41 6.31 -3.79 7.63
C LYS A 41 7.36 -4.78 7.12
N LEU A 42 6.93 -5.99 6.78
CA LEU A 42 7.80 -7.06 6.30
C LEU A 42 7.09 -8.00 5.33
N CYS A 43 7.87 -8.85 4.68
CA CYS A 43 7.41 -9.92 3.81
C CYS A 43 7.47 -11.27 4.52
N MET A 44 6.58 -12.19 4.19
CA MET A 44 6.75 -13.60 4.51
C MET A 44 7.89 -14.18 3.65
N GLY A 45 8.80 -14.93 4.28
CA GLY A 45 9.87 -15.63 3.59
C GLY A 45 11.12 -15.83 4.45
N GLU A 46 12.01 -16.71 4.01
CA GLU A 46 13.22 -17.13 4.75
C GLU A 46 14.14 -15.95 5.13
N LEU A 47 14.11 -14.86 4.36
CA LEU A 47 14.90 -13.67 4.64
C LEU A 47 14.44 -12.93 5.91
N PHE A 48 13.14 -12.98 6.23
CA PHE A 48 12.54 -12.22 7.33
C PHE A 48 12.24 -13.07 8.56
N GLU A 49 12.09 -14.39 8.42
CA GLU A 49 11.86 -15.31 9.54
C GLU A 49 12.89 -15.14 10.70
N PRO A 50 14.20 -14.98 10.44
CA PRO A 50 15.18 -14.73 11.52
C PRO A 50 14.98 -13.42 12.28
N TYR A 51 14.23 -12.48 11.72
CA TYR A 51 14.00 -11.15 12.29
C TYR A 51 12.74 -11.06 13.15
N LEU A 52 11.82 -12.03 13.10
CA LEU A 52 10.50 -11.93 13.73
C LEU A 52 10.58 -11.71 15.25
N GLU A 53 11.39 -12.49 15.95
CA GLU A 53 11.55 -12.36 17.42
C GLU A 53 12.11 -10.99 17.78
N ARG A 54 13.17 -10.56 17.10
CA ARG A 54 13.78 -9.25 17.33
C ARG A 54 12.81 -8.12 17.00
N ALA A 55 12.10 -8.20 15.87
CA ALA A 55 11.22 -7.14 15.39
C ALA A 55 9.98 -6.98 16.30
N SER A 56 9.34 -8.09 16.65
CA SER A 56 8.16 -8.11 17.53
C SER A 56 8.43 -7.52 18.93
N ALA A 57 9.69 -7.55 19.39
CA ALA A 57 10.09 -6.90 20.64
C ALA A 57 10.06 -5.35 20.59
N TYR A 58 10.08 -4.74 19.40
CA TYR A 58 10.03 -3.28 19.24
C TYR A 58 8.61 -2.79 18.96
N LYS A 59 7.94 -3.38 17.97
CA LYS A 59 6.63 -2.95 17.46
C LYS A 59 5.83 -4.12 16.89
N PRO A 60 4.48 -4.01 16.81
CA PRO A 60 3.66 -4.89 15.99
C PRO A 60 4.18 -4.96 14.54
N LEU A 61 3.95 -6.09 13.88
CA LEU A 61 4.42 -6.34 12.53
C LEU A 61 3.23 -6.36 11.55
N MET A 62 3.41 -5.73 10.39
CA MET A 62 2.45 -5.80 9.30
C MET A 62 3.00 -6.64 8.17
N VAL A 63 2.25 -7.67 7.78
CA VAL A 63 2.58 -8.55 6.67
C VAL A 63 2.03 -7.95 5.39
N HIS A 64 2.90 -7.78 4.39
CA HIS A 64 2.49 -7.35 3.06
C HIS A 64 2.50 -8.49 2.06
N TYR A 65 3.70 -9.03 1.84
CA TYR A 65 3.97 -10.04 0.83
C TYR A 65 3.84 -11.45 1.40
N LEU A 66 3.17 -12.33 0.65
CA LEU A 66 2.86 -13.70 1.02
C LEU A 66 3.67 -14.73 0.19
N ASP A 67 4.99 -14.54 0.13
CA ASP A 67 5.91 -15.45 -0.58
C ASP A 67 5.51 -15.57 -2.08
N HIS A 68 5.56 -16.76 -2.69
CA HIS A 68 5.16 -16.99 -4.09
C HIS A 68 3.67 -16.71 -4.43
N SER A 69 2.83 -16.34 -3.46
CA SER A 69 1.37 -16.16 -3.62
C SER A 69 0.97 -14.69 -3.50
N GLU A 70 1.58 -13.84 -4.34
CA GLU A 70 1.57 -12.38 -4.13
C GLU A 70 0.69 -11.58 -5.10
N ARG A 71 0.03 -12.21 -6.07
CA ARG A 71 -0.73 -11.49 -7.11
C ARG A 71 -2.11 -12.04 -7.38
N THR A 72 -3.01 -11.15 -7.79
CA THR A 72 -4.41 -11.45 -8.03
C THR A 72 -4.68 -12.37 -9.22
N THR A 73 -3.74 -12.59 -10.15
CA THR A 73 -3.94 -13.50 -11.29
C THR A 73 -3.37 -14.91 -11.12
N MET A 74 -2.75 -15.21 -9.97
CA MET A 74 -2.02 -16.46 -9.77
C MET A 74 -2.83 -17.73 -10.18
N PRO A 75 -2.20 -18.71 -10.85
CA PRO A 75 -2.93 -19.78 -11.53
C PRO A 75 -3.50 -20.85 -10.59
N ASP A 76 -2.82 -21.15 -9.48
CA ASP A 76 -3.21 -22.22 -8.55
C ASP A 76 -3.36 -21.69 -7.12
N VAL A 77 -4.44 -20.94 -6.89
CA VAL A 77 -4.79 -20.41 -5.55
C VAL A 77 -5.10 -21.52 -4.54
N GLU A 78 -5.48 -22.71 -5.00
CA GLU A 78 -5.79 -23.85 -4.12
C GLU A 78 -4.52 -24.55 -3.60
N ALA A 79 -3.39 -24.42 -4.29
CA ALA A 79 -2.09 -24.89 -3.81
C ALA A 79 -1.47 -24.01 -2.71
N VAL A 80 -2.08 -22.86 -2.39
CA VAL A 80 -1.60 -21.95 -1.34
C VAL A 80 -1.77 -22.58 0.03
N ASP A 81 -0.68 -22.65 0.81
CA ASP A 81 -0.71 -23.07 2.21
C ASP A 81 -1.24 -21.94 3.11
N PHE A 82 -2.56 -21.77 3.11
CA PHE A 82 -3.24 -20.78 3.93
C PHE A 82 -3.04 -21.01 5.44
N ASP A 83 -2.78 -22.24 5.88
CA ASP A 83 -2.50 -22.53 7.28
C ASP A 83 -1.14 -21.95 7.69
N ARG A 84 -0.12 -22.07 6.83
CA ARG A 84 1.18 -21.40 7.02
C ARG A 84 1.03 -19.88 7.02
N ILE A 85 0.32 -19.33 6.03
CA ILE A 85 0.09 -17.88 5.93
C ILE A 85 -0.61 -17.35 7.20
N ASN A 86 -1.68 -18.01 7.63
CA ASN A 86 -2.44 -17.61 8.81
C ASN A 86 -1.64 -17.72 10.11
N ARG A 87 -0.76 -18.73 10.24
CA ARG A 87 0.18 -18.82 11.37
C ARG A 87 1.14 -17.63 11.36
N PHE A 88 1.74 -17.32 10.21
CA PHE A 88 2.68 -16.20 10.08
C PHE A 88 2.01 -14.85 10.38
N ILE A 89 0.82 -14.59 9.83
CA ILE A 89 0.02 -13.39 10.12
C ILE A 89 -0.26 -13.26 11.62
N LYS A 90 -0.62 -14.38 12.27
CA LYS A 90 -0.89 -14.42 13.70
C LYS A 90 0.37 -14.10 14.52
N ASP A 91 1.51 -14.69 14.17
CA ASP A 91 2.78 -14.46 14.87
C ASP A 91 3.26 -12.99 14.72
N CYS A 92 2.95 -12.37 13.58
CA CYS A 92 3.17 -10.94 13.35
C CYS A 92 2.14 -10.02 14.03
N ALA A 93 0.99 -10.58 14.46
CA ALA A 93 -0.19 -9.83 14.87
C ALA A 93 -0.64 -8.79 13.82
N SER A 94 -0.52 -9.14 12.53
CA SER A 94 -0.85 -8.23 11.43
C SER A 94 -2.37 -8.03 11.36
N PRO A 95 -2.88 -6.79 11.34
CA PRO A 95 -4.31 -6.53 11.33
C PRO A 95 -4.94 -6.73 9.94
N ILE A 96 -4.15 -6.65 8.89
CA ILE A 96 -4.51 -6.83 7.48
C ILE A 96 -3.36 -7.54 6.75
N THR A 97 -3.59 -8.03 5.54
CA THR A 97 -2.52 -8.45 4.61
C THR A 97 -2.90 -8.10 3.17
N GLY A 98 -1.89 -7.89 2.32
CA GLY A 98 -2.07 -7.45 0.94
C GLY A 98 -1.84 -8.53 -0.12
N LEU A 99 -2.40 -8.30 -1.30
CA LEU A 99 -1.95 -8.87 -2.57
C LEU A 99 -1.70 -7.72 -3.55
N HIS A 100 -0.74 -7.91 -4.46
CA HIS A 100 -0.65 -7.03 -5.61
C HIS A 100 -1.80 -7.28 -6.58
N CYS A 101 -2.52 -6.21 -6.94
CA CYS A 101 -3.40 -6.19 -8.09
C CYS A 101 -2.54 -6.13 -9.35
N PHE A 102 -2.06 -7.29 -9.79
CA PHE A 102 -1.12 -7.46 -10.87
C PHE A 102 -1.63 -8.54 -11.84
N LEU A 103 -1.62 -8.21 -13.13
CA LEU A 103 -1.89 -9.14 -14.23
C LEU A 103 -0.59 -9.54 -14.89
N GLU A 104 -0.22 -10.80 -14.74
CA GLU A 104 0.89 -11.40 -15.44
C GLU A 104 0.39 -12.28 -16.58
N GLU A 105 0.87 -12.02 -17.80
CA GLU A 105 0.51 -12.78 -19.00
C GLU A 105 0.81 -14.28 -18.83
N GLU A 106 1.90 -14.63 -18.13
CA GLU A 106 2.31 -16.02 -17.88
C GLU A 106 1.32 -16.81 -16.99
N ASP A 107 0.36 -16.15 -16.33
CA ASP A 107 -0.69 -16.82 -15.55
C ASP A 107 -1.82 -17.41 -16.41
N PHE A 108 -1.75 -17.22 -17.73
CA PHE A 108 -2.77 -17.62 -18.70
C PHE A 108 -2.15 -18.47 -19.83
N ASP A 109 -2.89 -19.49 -20.28
CA ASP A 109 -2.47 -20.34 -21.40
C ASP A 109 -2.59 -19.62 -22.77
N HIS A 110 -3.26 -18.47 -22.79
CA HIS A 110 -3.50 -17.60 -23.94
C HIS A 110 -3.60 -16.14 -23.49
N GLU A 111 -3.48 -15.19 -24.42
CA GLU A 111 -3.72 -13.77 -24.13
C GLU A 111 -5.16 -13.57 -23.62
N PRO A 112 -5.36 -13.22 -22.34
CA PRO A 112 -6.70 -13.17 -21.76
C PRO A 112 -7.45 -11.93 -22.22
N THR A 113 -8.76 -12.05 -22.37
CA THR A 113 -9.65 -10.88 -22.43
C THR A 113 -9.70 -10.19 -21.06
N ASP A 114 -10.02 -8.90 -21.03
CA ASP A 114 -10.22 -8.14 -19.79
C ASP A 114 -11.21 -8.85 -18.84
N GLU A 115 -12.30 -9.41 -19.39
CA GLU A 115 -13.31 -10.13 -18.61
C GLU A 115 -12.71 -11.41 -17.98
N GLU A 116 -11.98 -12.23 -18.74
CA GLU A 116 -11.32 -13.42 -18.21
C GLU A 116 -10.33 -13.09 -17.10
N ALA A 117 -9.52 -12.04 -17.30
CA ALA A 117 -8.55 -11.59 -16.30
C ALA A 117 -9.24 -11.10 -15.02
N ILE A 118 -10.29 -10.27 -15.15
CA ILE A 118 -11.08 -9.78 -14.01
C ILE A 118 -11.75 -10.94 -13.28
N GLN A 119 -12.34 -11.91 -13.98
CA GLN A 119 -12.97 -13.08 -13.35
C GLN A 119 -11.95 -13.94 -12.59
N ARG A 120 -10.75 -14.13 -13.14
CA ARG A 120 -9.64 -14.80 -12.43
C ARG A 120 -9.30 -14.06 -11.13
N MET A 121 -9.15 -12.74 -11.17
CA MET A 121 -8.85 -11.96 -9.96
C MET A 121 -9.94 -12.04 -8.91
N LYS A 122 -11.20 -11.93 -9.32
CA LYS A 122 -12.34 -12.08 -8.41
C LYS A 122 -12.30 -13.44 -7.72
N SER A 123 -12.01 -14.51 -8.48
CA SER A 123 -11.85 -15.86 -7.94
C SER A 123 -10.73 -15.92 -6.89
N VAL A 124 -9.53 -15.43 -7.22
CA VAL A 124 -8.38 -15.41 -6.29
C VAL A 124 -8.70 -14.60 -5.04
N ILE A 125 -9.21 -13.36 -5.20
CA ILE A 125 -9.59 -12.49 -4.08
C ILE A 125 -10.63 -13.16 -3.19
N HIS A 126 -11.64 -13.82 -3.78
CA HIS A 126 -12.67 -14.50 -3.02
C HIS A 126 -12.10 -15.67 -2.21
N THR A 127 -11.24 -16.50 -2.81
CA THR A 127 -10.57 -17.59 -2.10
C THR A 127 -9.72 -17.08 -0.95
N PHE A 128 -8.87 -16.06 -1.17
CA PHE A 128 -8.09 -15.46 -0.09
C PHE A 128 -8.97 -14.88 1.02
N LYS A 129 -10.02 -14.13 0.70
CA LYS A 129 -10.96 -13.58 1.69
C LYS A 129 -11.64 -14.66 2.53
N GLN A 130 -11.93 -15.82 1.94
CA GLN A 130 -12.53 -16.95 2.66
C GLN A 130 -11.54 -17.69 3.56
N LYS A 131 -10.27 -17.73 3.17
CA LYS A 131 -9.24 -18.58 3.81
C LYS A 131 -8.36 -17.82 4.80
N LEU A 132 -8.23 -16.50 4.67
CA LEU A 132 -7.46 -15.67 5.59
C LEU A 132 -8.23 -15.37 6.88
N ASN A 133 -7.50 -15.32 8.01
CA ASN A 133 -8.04 -14.98 9.32
C ASN A 133 -8.08 -13.46 9.58
N VAL A 134 -7.59 -12.65 8.64
CA VAL A 134 -7.57 -11.18 8.71
C VAL A 134 -8.09 -10.60 7.40
N PRO A 135 -8.58 -9.35 7.40
CA PRO A 135 -9.00 -8.68 6.17
C PRO A 135 -7.90 -8.65 5.11
N LEU A 136 -8.27 -9.00 3.88
CA LEU A 136 -7.45 -8.86 2.70
C LEU A 136 -7.60 -7.45 2.11
N VAL A 137 -6.49 -6.89 1.60
CA VAL A 137 -6.46 -5.67 0.80
C VAL A 137 -5.73 -5.91 -0.52
N ILE A 138 -6.00 -5.10 -1.54
CA ILE A 138 -5.28 -5.15 -2.82
C ILE A 138 -4.45 -3.87 -3.03
N GLU A 139 -3.25 -4.02 -3.56
CA GLU A 139 -2.35 -2.90 -3.87
C GLU A 139 -2.28 -2.62 -5.36
N ASN A 140 -2.21 -1.35 -5.75
CA ASN A 140 -1.95 -1.03 -7.16
C ASN A 140 -0.51 -1.36 -7.57
N TYR A 141 -0.35 -2.20 -8.59
CA TYR A 141 0.94 -2.50 -9.19
C TYR A 141 1.27 -1.49 -10.32
N PRO A 142 2.55 -1.14 -10.58
CA PRO A 142 2.89 -0.17 -11.60
C PRO A 142 2.64 -0.74 -13.00
N TYR A 143 2.23 0.11 -13.94
CA TYR A 143 2.23 -0.21 -15.37
C TYR A 143 3.09 0.79 -16.16
N SER A 144 3.91 0.27 -17.07
CA SER A 144 4.59 1.03 -18.12
C SER A 144 5.00 0.10 -19.26
N THR A 145 5.43 0.63 -20.39
CA THR A 145 5.98 -0.18 -21.51
C THR A 145 7.18 -1.04 -21.10
N TYR A 146 7.94 -0.62 -20.08
CA TYR A 146 9.01 -1.46 -19.53
C TYR A 146 8.45 -2.74 -18.88
N TYR A 147 7.37 -2.63 -18.10
CA TYR A 147 6.72 -3.78 -17.48
C TYR A 147 5.90 -4.59 -18.48
N GLU A 148 5.27 -3.93 -19.45
CA GLU A 148 4.53 -4.59 -20.53
C GLU A 148 5.45 -5.52 -21.33
N SER A 149 6.68 -5.10 -21.62
CA SER A 149 7.70 -5.96 -22.27
C SER A 149 8.13 -7.19 -21.44
N ARG A 150 7.63 -7.32 -20.21
CA ARG A 150 7.89 -8.39 -19.26
C ARG A 150 6.61 -9.12 -18.83
N GLY A 151 5.53 -8.99 -19.60
CA GLY A 151 4.27 -9.70 -19.38
C GLY A 151 3.24 -8.97 -18.49
N ASN A 152 3.50 -7.73 -18.06
CA ASN A 152 2.51 -6.96 -17.31
C ASN A 152 1.43 -6.40 -18.25
N LEU A 153 0.18 -6.82 -18.06
CA LEU A 153 -0.92 -6.36 -18.91
C LEU A 153 -1.37 -4.94 -18.54
N LYS A 154 -1.75 -4.16 -19.56
CA LYS A 154 -2.17 -2.76 -19.42
C LYS A 154 -3.30 -2.52 -18.44
N LEU A 155 -4.20 -3.50 -18.28
CA LEU A 155 -5.31 -3.43 -17.34
C LEU A 155 -4.85 -3.27 -15.88
N THR A 156 -3.65 -3.75 -15.52
CA THR A 156 -3.03 -3.61 -14.18
C THR A 156 -3.04 -2.16 -13.69
N GLY A 157 -2.70 -1.22 -14.57
CA GLY A 157 -2.62 0.20 -14.24
C GLY A 157 -3.93 0.96 -14.41
N LYS A 158 -5.08 0.29 -14.57
CA LYS A 158 -6.36 0.98 -14.84
C LYS A 158 -7.17 1.19 -13.57
N PRO A 159 -7.50 2.45 -13.20
CA PRO A 159 -8.37 2.76 -12.06
C PRO A 159 -9.75 2.07 -12.13
N SER A 160 -10.27 1.84 -13.34
CA SER A 160 -11.52 1.10 -13.57
C SER A 160 -11.46 -0.35 -13.08
N LEU A 161 -10.29 -1.01 -13.15
CA LEU A 161 -10.09 -2.34 -12.57
C LEU A 161 -10.31 -2.31 -11.06
N PHE A 162 -9.75 -1.30 -10.37
CA PHE A 162 -9.90 -1.16 -8.92
C PHE A 162 -11.34 -0.87 -8.51
N HIS A 163 -12.09 -0.05 -9.26
CA HIS A 163 -13.53 0.11 -9.01
C HIS A 163 -14.26 -1.23 -9.11
N GLU A 164 -14.02 -1.97 -10.19
CA GLU A 164 -14.67 -3.26 -10.41
C GLU A 164 -14.35 -4.25 -9.28
N LEU A 165 -13.08 -4.40 -8.90
CA LEU A 165 -12.67 -5.33 -7.85
C LEU A 165 -13.16 -4.89 -6.47
N CYS A 166 -13.00 -3.61 -6.10
CA CYS A 166 -13.43 -3.10 -4.80
C CYS A 166 -14.94 -3.27 -4.59
N GLU A 167 -15.76 -2.97 -5.60
CA GLU A 167 -17.21 -3.04 -5.46
C GLU A 167 -17.74 -4.48 -5.56
N SER A 168 -17.26 -5.26 -6.52
CA SER A 168 -17.73 -6.64 -6.71
C SER A 168 -17.24 -7.61 -5.64
N CYS A 169 -16.04 -7.41 -5.10
CA CYS A 169 -15.45 -8.28 -4.09
C CYS A 169 -15.58 -7.73 -2.67
N ASP A 170 -16.10 -6.51 -2.50
CA ASP A 170 -16.13 -5.77 -1.23
C ASP A 170 -14.75 -5.79 -0.54
N ILE A 171 -13.76 -5.20 -1.21
CA ILE A 171 -12.36 -5.22 -0.76
C ILE A 171 -11.78 -3.80 -0.68
N ASN A 172 -10.94 -3.57 0.32
CA ASN A 172 -10.21 -2.32 0.50
C ASN A 172 -8.87 -2.37 -0.23
N MET A 173 -8.22 -1.22 -0.35
CA MET A 173 -6.95 -1.10 -1.07
C MET A 173 -5.82 -0.49 -0.24
N ILE A 174 -4.63 -0.91 -0.63
CA ILE A 174 -3.38 -0.20 -0.41
C ILE A 174 -3.16 0.67 -1.65
N LEU A 175 -2.87 1.95 -1.46
CA LEU A 175 -2.44 2.82 -2.55
C LEU A 175 -0.94 3.11 -2.42
N ASP A 176 -0.15 2.55 -3.33
CA ASP A 176 1.26 2.86 -3.50
C ASP A 176 1.44 4.04 -4.45
N ILE A 177 2.05 5.11 -3.92
CA ILE A 177 2.25 6.36 -4.66
C ILE A 177 3.34 6.24 -5.72
N GLY A 178 4.37 5.41 -5.50
CA GLY A 178 5.44 5.17 -6.46
C GLY A 178 4.91 4.45 -7.70
N HIS A 179 4.12 3.40 -7.47
CA HIS A 179 3.43 2.66 -8.51
C HIS A 179 2.45 3.54 -9.29
N ALA A 180 1.69 4.38 -8.58
CA ALA A 180 0.78 5.34 -9.21
C ALA A 180 1.55 6.37 -10.05
N ARG A 181 2.70 6.85 -9.59
CA ARG A 181 3.57 7.77 -10.33
C ARG A 181 4.12 7.16 -11.61
N VAL A 182 4.62 5.94 -11.55
CA VAL A 182 5.09 5.20 -12.74
C VAL A 182 3.99 5.11 -13.78
N THR A 183 2.80 4.72 -13.34
CA THR A 183 1.64 4.53 -14.24
C THR A 183 1.13 5.84 -14.82
N ALA A 184 1.02 6.90 -14.00
CA ALA A 184 0.59 8.22 -14.44
C ALA A 184 1.57 8.84 -15.45
N ASP A 185 2.88 8.74 -15.19
CA ASP A 185 3.93 9.21 -16.11
C ASP A 185 3.86 8.48 -17.45
N HIS A 186 3.68 7.16 -17.42
CA HIS A 186 3.52 6.36 -18.63
C HIS A 186 2.27 6.75 -19.44
N TYR A 187 1.15 7.03 -18.78
CA TYR A 187 -0.06 7.55 -19.41
C TYR A 187 0.00 9.04 -19.77
N GLN A 188 1.10 9.73 -19.46
CA GLN A 188 1.27 11.18 -19.65
C GLN A 188 0.15 11.99 -18.97
N LEU A 189 -0.28 11.53 -17.80
CA LEU A 189 -1.29 12.18 -16.97
C LEU A 189 -0.64 12.86 -15.77
N PRO A 190 -1.12 14.04 -15.35
CA PRO A 190 -0.82 14.55 -14.02
C PRO A 190 -1.22 13.51 -12.96
N LEU A 191 -0.33 13.25 -11.98
CA LEU A 191 -0.55 12.24 -10.94
C LEU A 191 -1.88 12.42 -10.21
N GLU A 192 -2.22 13.65 -9.82
CA GLU A 192 -3.49 13.96 -9.15
C GLU A 192 -4.69 13.62 -10.05
N ALA A 193 -4.63 13.89 -11.35
CA ALA A 193 -5.68 13.54 -12.30
C ALA A 193 -5.83 12.02 -12.49
N TYR A 194 -4.75 11.26 -12.37
CA TYR A 194 -4.81 9.80 -12.34
C TYR A 194 -5.44 9.30 -11.03
N LEU A 195 -4.98 9.82 -9.89
CA LEU A 195 -5.44 9.40 -8.55
C LEU A 195 -6.91 9.73 -8.27
N THR A 196 -7.45 10.84 -8.78
CA THR A 196 -8.88 11.19 -8.60
C THR A 196 -9.84 10.20 -9.26
N THR A 197 -9.35 9.33 -10.13
CA THR A 197 -10.15 8.29 -10.77
C THR A 197 -10.14 6.97 -10.00
N PHE A 198 -9.30 6.81 -8.96
CA PHE A 198 -9.34 5.65 -8.06
C PHE A 198 -10.54 5.71 -7.09
N PRO A 199 -11.02 4.57 -6.57
CA PRO A 199 -11.95 4.54 -5.46
C PRO A 199 -11.24 4.91 -4.15
N LEU A 200 -10.83 6.17 -3.97
CA LEU A 200 -10.03 6.64 -2.81
C LEU A 200 -10.71 6.40 -1.44
N HIS A 201 -12.04 6.25 -1.42
CA HIS A 201 -12.78 5.87 -0.22
C HIS A 201 -12.52 4.42 0.22
N ARG A 202 -11.97 3.55 -0.63
CA ARG A 202 -11.57 2.18 -0.29
C ARG A 202 -10.12 2.10 0.20
N VAL A 203 -9.35 3.19 0.15
CA VAL A 203 -7.95 3.22 0.58
C VAL A 203 -7.89 3.19 2.11
N VAL A 204 -7.30 2.12 2.64
CA VAL A 204 -7.05 1.94 4.09
C VAL A 204 -5.56 2.05 4.44
N GLU A 205 -4.68 1.89 3.46
CA GLU A 205 -3.24 2.04 3.63
C GLU A 205 -2.63 2.86 2.47
N LEU A 206 -1.64 3.70 2.78
CA LEU A 206 -0.75 4.31 1.80
C LEU A 206 0.65 3.71 1.90
N HIS A 207 1.21 3.28 0.76
CA HIS A 207 2.64 3.04 0.62
C HIS A 207 3.32 4.26 0.03
N LEU A 208 4.36 4.71 0.72
CA LEU A 208 5.09 5.93 0.41
C LEU A 208 6.54 5.61 0.07
N ASN A 209 6.95 5.96 -1.14
CA ASN A 209 8.29 5.78 -1.63
C ASN A 209 8.54 6.72 -2.83
N GLY A 210 9.80 6.85 -3.25
CA GLY A 210 10.20 7.56 -4.46
C GLY A 210 10.41 6.62 -5.65
N VAL A 211 10.42 7.20 -6.85
CA VAL A 211 10.61 6.48 -8.13
C VAL A 211 12.01 6.67 -8.71
N ILE A 212 12.45 5.70 -9.50
CA ILE A 212 13.64 5.82 -10.36
C ILE A 212 13.25 6.53 -11.66
N LYS A 213 14.17 7.34 -12.20
CA LYS A 213 14.08 7.88 -13.55
C LYS A 213 15.31 7.48 -14.35
N ASP A 214 15.11 6.78 -15.45
CA ASP A 214 16.19 6.37 -16.35
C ASP A 214 15.75 6.40 -17.82
N ASN A 215 16.53 5.77 -18.71
CA ASN A 215 16.27 5.74 -20.14
C ASN A 215 14.98 5.00 -20.53
N HIS A 216 14.37 4.26 -19.61
CA HIS A 216 13.07 3.60 -19.79
C HIS A 216 11.91 4.43 -19.21
N GLY A 217 12.17 5.65 -18.75
CA GLY A 217 11.20 6.53 -18.12
C GLY A 217 11.17 6.40 -16.60
N THR A 218 10.01 6.68 -16.00
CA THR A 218 9.80 6.47 -14.57
C THR A 218 9.59 4.99 -14.28
N ARG A 219 10.32 4.44 -13.30
CA ARG A 219 10.24 3.04 -12.88
C ARG A 219 10.10 2.93 -11.38
N ASP A 220 9.48 1.84 -10.96
CA ASP A 220 9.45 1.45 -9.57
C ASP A 220 10.87 1.15 -9.08
N GLY A 221 11.16 1.60 -7.85
CA GLY A 221 12.50 1.54 -7.28
C GLY A 221 12.60 1.79 -5.80
N HIS A 222 11.53 2.24 -5.15
CA HIS A 222 11.46 2.49 -3.71
C HIS A 222 12.61 3.40 -3.24
N GLU A 223 12.81 4.51 -3.97
CA GLU A 223 13.84 5.52 -3.68
C GLU A 223 13.40 6.48 -2.56
N GLU A 224 14.30 7.36 -2.12
CA GLU A 224 13.94 8.41 -1.15
C GLU A 224 12.87 9.34 -1.76
N MET A 225 11.81 9.59 -0.98
CA MET A 225 10.72 10.49 -1.37
C MET A 225 11.24 11.91 -1.64
N LYS A 226 10.73 12.53 -2.70
CA LYS A 226 11.01 13.93 -3.06
C LYS A 226 9.86 14.84 -2.64
N GLU A 227 10.06 16.15 -2.78
CA GLU A 227 9.05 17.15 -2.39
C GLU A 227 7.67 16.88 -3.00
N GLU A 228 7.62 16.47 -4.27
CA GLU A 228 6.37 16.13 -4.94
C GLU A 228 5.63 14.93 -4.29
N ASP A 229 6.37 13.96 -3.73
CA ASP A 229 5.81 12.80 -3.05
C ASP A 229 5.14 13.20 -1.73
N TYR A 230 5.74 14.15 -1.00
CA TYR A 230 5.14 14.69 0.22
C TYR A 230 3.91 15.57 -0.09
N LEU A 231 3.93 16.32 -1.19
CA LEU A 231 2.78 17.13 -1.60
C LEU A 231 1.59 16.25 -1.95
N ILE A 232 1.80 15.17 -2.72
CA ILE A 232 0.70 14.25 -3.03
C ILE A 232 0.25 13.46 -1.79
N THR A 233 1.16 13.08 -0.90
CA THR A 233 0.80 12.44 0.39
C THR A 233 -0.11 13.34 1.21
N LYS A 234 0.22 14.63 1.32
CA LYS A 234 -0.62 15.60 2.04
C LYS A 234 -2.00 15.76 1.39
N TRP A 235 -2.06 15.73 0.06
CA TRP A 235 -3.32 15.73 -0.67
C TRP A 235 -4.14 14.48 -0.34
N LEU A 236 -3.52 13.29 -0.39
CA LEU A 236 -4.17 12.01 -0.12
C LEU A 236 -4.74 11.90 1.30
N PHE A 237 -4.09 12.47 2.32
CA PHE A 237 -4.66 12.52 3.68
C PHE A 237 -6.04 13.17 3.72
N ASN A 238 -6.33 14.15 2.85
CA ASN A 238 -7.64 14.80 2.80
C ASN A 238 -8.67 14.06 1.94
N HIS A 239 -8.26 13.10 1.10
CA HIS A 239 -9.13 12.43 0.13
C HIS A 239 -9.35 10.94 0.45
N CYS A 240 -8.46 10.31 1.23
CA CYS A 240 -8.60 8.93 1.68
C CYS A 240 -9.29 8.89 3.04
N HIS A 241 -10.62 8.89 3.04
CA HIS A 241 -11.42 8.99 4.27
C HIS A 241 -11.46 7.72 5.13
N ASN A 242 -10.94 6.60 4.63
CA ASN A 242 -10.79 5.34 5.38
C ASN A 242 -9.34 4.95 5.65
N LEU A 243 -8.38 5.80 5.28
CA LEU A 243 -6.96 5.66 5.61
C LEU A 243 -6.73 5.43 7.12
N GLU A 244 -6.06 4.34 7.45
CA GLU A 244 -5.66 3.95 8.80
C GLU A 244 -4.13 3.80 8.92
N TYR A 245 -3.48 3.37 7.84
CA TYR A 245 -2.07 3.00 7.84
C TYR A 245 -1.29 3.82 6.80
N VAL A 246 -0.11 4.30 7.18
CA VAL A 246 0.83 4.97 6.29
C VAL A 246 2.17 4.26 6.44
N THR A 247 2.68 3.64 5.39
CA THR A 247 3.96 2.92 5.39
C THR A 247 4.99 3.69 4.57
N LEU A 248 6.16 3.98 5.16
CA LEU A 248 7.36 4.31 4.39
C LEU A 248 7.99 3.03 3.86
N GLU A 249 7.86 2.79 2.55
CA GLU A 249 8.50 1.66 1.87
C GLU A 249 9.89 2.05 1.35
N TYR A 250 10.78 2.40 2.28
CA TYR A 250 12.17 2.74 1.99
C TYR A 250 13.10 1.93 2.89
N GLY A 251 14.18 1.41 2.29
CA GLY A 251 15.08 0.46 2.91
C GLY A 251 14.52 -0.96 2.99
N GLY A 252 15.32 -1.86 3.54
CA GLY A 252 14.89 -3.23 3.80
C GLY A 252 16.04 -4.18 4.12
N ILE A 253 15.69 -5.42 4.44
CA ILE A 253 16.66 -6.48 4.72
C ILE A 253 17.22 -7.07 3.41
N GLY A 254 18.51 -7.38 3.42
CA GLY A 254 19.18 -8.14 2.36
C GLY A 254 20.04 -7.30 1.41
N PRO A 255 20.97 -7.94 0.69
CA PRO A 255 22.02 -7.26 -0.07
C PRO A 255 21.48 -6.36 -1.19
N LYS A 256 20.32 -6.70 -1.77
CA LYS A 256 19.68 -5.90 -2.83
C LYS A 256 19.16 -4.54 -2.33
N LEU A 257 18.84 -4.44 -1.03
CA LEU A 257 18.27 -3.24 -0.41
C LEU A 257 19.29 -2.45 0.41
N ALA A 258 20.50 -2.99 0.63
CA ALA A 258 21.56 -2.35 1.41
C ALA A 258 21.93 -0.96 0.86
N GLU A 259 22.07 -0.82 -0.46
CA GLU A 259 22.39 0.47 -1.09
C GLU A 259 21.23 1.48 -1.02
N ARG A 260 20.01 0.99 -0.76
CA ARG A 260 18.77 1.77 -0.64
C ARG A 260 18.27 1.91 0.79
N SER A 261 19.11 1.60 1.78
CA SER A 261 18.78 1.70 3.21
C SER A 261 19.66 2.74 3.89
N LYS A 262 19.53 4.02 3.50
CA LYS A 262 20.30 5.08 4.15
C LYS A 262 19.63 5.48 5.47
N ILE A 263 20.30 5.21 6.60
CA ILE A 263 19.80 5.56 7.94
C ILE A 263 19.33 7.03 8.05
N SER A 264 20.11 7.97 7.53
CA SER A 264 19.75 9.40 7.56
C SER A 264 18.52 9.73 6.70
N ALA A 265 18.26 8.97 5.62
CA ALA A 265 17.07 9.14 4.81
C ALA A 265 15.84 8.60 5.53
N ILE A 266 15.92 7.42 6.17
CA ILE A 266 14.83 6.88 6.99
C ILE A 266 14.46 7.88 8.10
N GLU A 267 15.45 8.42 8.82
CA GLU A 267 15.22 9.40 9.89
C GLU A 267 14.48 10.65 9.39
N ARG A 268 14.97 11.26 8.30
CA ARG A 268 14.35 12.47 7.72
C ARG A 268 12.92 12.21 7.25
N GLN A 269 12.71 11.12 6.52
CA GLN A 269 11.42 10.78 5.94
C GLN A 269 10.39 10.50 7.05
N LEU A 270 10.72 9.63 8.02
CA LEU A 270 9.80 9.31 9.13
C LEU A 270 9.48 10.50 10.01
N THR A 271 10.48 11.34 10.33
CA THR A 271 10.26 12.56 11.11
C THR A 271 9.30 13.52 10.39
N ARG A 272 9.49 13.69 9.09
CA ARG A 272 8.63 14.54 8.27
C ARG A 272 7.21 13.98 8.13
N LEU A 273 7.07 12.68 7.89
CA LEU A 273 5.77 12.01 7.79
C LEU A 273 4.98 12.12 9.10
N ARG A 274 5.63 11.89 10.25
CA ARG A 274 5.00 12.06 11.56
C ARG A 274 4.44 13.47 11.74
N ARG A 275 5.25 14.50 11.45
CA ARG A 275 4.79 15.90 11.52
C ARG A 275 3.58 16.15 10.61
N MET A 276 3.60 15.63 9.39
CA MET A 276 2.49 15.79 8.44
C MET A 276 1.20 15.12 8.93
N MET A 277 1.30 13.94 9.54
CA MET A 277 0.17 13.24 10.15
C MET A 277 -0.38 14.03 11.34
N ASP A 278 0.50 14.49 12.25
CA ASP A 278 0.11 15.28 13.42
C ASP A 278 -0.61 16.58 13.02
N GLU A 279 -0.10 17.29 12.01
CA GLU A 279 -0.73 18.49 11.45
C GLU A 279 -2.12 18.20 10.86
N HIS A 280 -2.28 17.07 10.17
CA HIS A 280 -3.56 16.67 9.58
C HIS A 280 -4.59 16.29 10.66
N GLU A 281 -4.16 15.56 11.69
CA GLU A 281 -5.03 15.21 12.82
C GLU A 281 -5.46 16.42 13.62
N GLN A 282 -4.56 17.38 13.86
CA GLN A 282 -4.90 18.63 14.55
C GLN A 282 -5.95 19.44 13.78
N LYS A 283 -5.80 19.58 12.46
CA LYS A 283 -6.79 20.27 11.60
C LYS A 283 -8.14 19.57 11.57
N SER A 284 -8.13 18.25 11.55
CA SER A 284 -9.36 17.45 11.60
C SER A 284 -10.10 17.64 12.93
N ARG A 285 -9.37 17.77 14.05
CA ARG A 285 -9.95 18.05 15.38
C ARG A 285 -10.45 19.49 15.55
N SER A 286 -9.79 20.47 14.92
CA SER A 286 -10.20 21.89 14.99
C SER A 286 -11.43 22.21 14.13
N GLY A 287 -11.92 21.26 13.31
CA GLY A 287 -13.05 21.47 12.41
C GLY A 287 -12.73 22.36 11.21
N GLU A 288 -11.44 22.60 10.92
CA GLU A 288 -10.98 23.47 9.84
C GLU A 288 -11.00 22.81 8.45
N ASN A 289 -11.72 21.71 8.26
CA ASN A 289 -11.85 21.09 6.93
C ASN A 289 -12.78 21.92 6.02
N ILE A 290 -12.12 22.88 5.35
CA ILE A 290 -12.18 23.24 3.93
C ILE A 290 -13.60 23.28 3.34
N LYS A 291 -14.12 24.51 3.25
CA LYS A 291 -15.11 24.89 2.23
C LYS A 291 -14.56 24.51 0.86
N HIS A 292 -15.12 23.50 0.21
CA HIS A 292 -14.91 23.30 -1.21
C HIS A 292 -15.50 24.51 -1.96
N SER A 293 -14.64 25.33 -2.54
CA SER A 293 -15.04 26.24 -3.60
C SER A 293 -15.36 25.40 -4.83
N VAL A 294 -16.64 25.07 -4.98
CA VAL A 294 -17.20 24.71 -6.28
C VAL A 294 -17.35 26.03 -7.05
N GLY A 295 -16.51 26.20 -8.07
CA GLY A 295 -16.59 27.25 -9.08
C GLY A 295 -16.22 26.64 -10.42
#